data_AF-A0A7S3BTN8-F1
#
_entry.id   AF-A0A7S3BTN8-F1
#
_cell.length_a   1.000
_cell.length_b   1.000
_cell.length_c   1.000
_cell.angle_alpha   90.00
_cell.angle_beta   90.00
_cell.angle_gamma   90.00
#
_symmetry.space_group_name_H-M   'P 1'
#
loop_
_entity.id
_entity.type
_entity.pdbx_description
1 polymer ?
#
loop_
_entity_poly.entity_id
_entity_poly.type
_entity_poly.pdbx_seq_one_letter_code
_entity_poly.pdbx_strand_id
1 'polypeptide(L)'
;PTSNLVFAVATVTRKPHKFDKWIAYYKSLGAARLFICVEETPEAVAICEQWPDFVSIRHSNAQVNPYETIIDRQEVHVNWSLGECERLGIEWLLHCGDD
;
A
#
# COMPACT_ATOMS: atom_id res chain seq x y z
N PRO A 1 30.62 1.12 -3.60
CA PRO A 1 29.26 0.67 -4.02
C PRO A 1 28.21 1.49 -3.26
N THR A 2 27.55 2.42 -3.94
CA THR A 2 26.30 2.98 -3.42
C THR A 2 25.31 1.82 -3.29
N SER A 3 24.93 1.48 -2.06
CA SER A 3 23.81 0.59 -1.82
C SER A 3 22.63 1.13 -2.65
N ASN A 4 22.10 0.32 -3.58
CA ASN A 4 20.82 0.65 -4.19
C ASN A 4 19.80 0.53 -3.08
N LEU A 5 19.28 1.67 -2.62
CA LEU A 5 18.23 1.72 -1.61
C LEU A 5 17.03 0.91 -2.11
N VAL A 6 16.68 -0.18 -1.43
CA VAL A 6 15.49 -0.99 -1.75
C VAL A 6 14.40 -0.61 -0.75
N PHE A 7 13.35 0.04 -1.26
CA PHE A 7 12.24 0.51 -0.44
C PHE A 7 10.89 0.10 -1.02
N ALA A 8 9.89 0.03 -0.16
CA ALA A 8 8.49 -0.10 -0.50
C ALA A 8 7.67 1.04 0.10
N VAL A 9 6.44 1.17 -0.36
CA VAL A 9 5.47 2.12 0.17
C VAL A 9 4.24 1.37 0.66
N ALA A 10 3.74 1.72 1.84
CA ALA A 10 2.45 1.23 2.35
C ALA A 10 1.47 2.38 2.48
N THR A 11 0.23 2.15 2.04
CA THR A 11 -0.83 3.15 2.14
C THR A 11 -2.20 2.50 2.27
N VAL A 12 -3.09 3.16 3.01
CA VAL A 12 -4.51 2.84 3.10
C VAL A 12 -5.24 3.92 2.31
N THR A 13 -6.10 3.53 1.38
CA THR A 13 -6.87 4.49 0.58
C THR A 13 -8.34 4.09 0.51
N ARG A 14 -9.21 5.10 0.61
CA ARG A 14 -10.65 4.93 0.42
C ARG A 14 -11.04 5.22 -1.01
N LYS A 15 -10.85 6.45 -1.48
CA LYS A 15 -11.28 6.90 -2.81
C LYS A 15 -10.15 7.65 -3.51
N PRO A 16 -9.10 6.93 -3.96
CA PRO A 16 -7.93 7.58 -4.52
C PRO A 16 -8.27 8.32 -5.81
N HIS A 17 -8.02 9.63 -5.84
CA HIS A 17 -8.17 10.44 -7.06
C HIS A 17 -7.03 10.13 -8.04
N LYS A 18 -7.35 9.74 -9.28
CA LYS A 18 -6.36 9.39 -10.33
C LYS A 18 -5.37 8.32 -9.85
N PHE A 19 -5.92 7.23 -9.32
CA PHE A 19 -5.14 6.19 -8.64
C PHE A 19 -4.06 5.54 -9.50
N ASP A 20 -4.37 5.33 -10.78
CA ASP A 20 -3.45 4.83 -11.80
C ASP A 20 -2.15 5.67 -11.87
N LYS A 21 -2.27 6.99 -11.84
CA LYS A 21 -1.13 7.92 -11.87
C LYS A 21 -0.30 7.83 -10.61
N TRP A 22 -0.93 7.59 -9.47
CA TRP A 22 -0.26 7.47 -8.18
C TRP A 22 0.57 6.19 -8.10
N ILE A 23 0.02 5.06 -8.56
CA ILE A 23 0.78 3.79 -8.67
C ILE A 23 1.96 3.96 -9.63
N ALA A 24 1.73 4.55 -10.80
CA ALA A 24 2.78 4.82 -11.78
C ALA A 24 3.88 5.73 -11.23
N TYR A 25 3.51 6.73 -10.42
CA TYR A 25 4.45 7.61 -9.75
C TYR A 25 5.40 6.85 -8.82
N TYR A 26 4.91 6.01 -7.90
CA TYR A 26 5.80 5.25 -7.02
C TYR A 26 6.69 4.27 -7.76
N LYS A 27 6.18 3.65 -8.83
CA LYS A 27 7.01 2.79 -9.68
C LYS A 27 8.14 3.59 -10.34
N SER A 28 7.84 4.80 -10.81
CA SER A 28 8.85 5.68 -11.42
C SER A 28 9.92 6.17 -10.44
N LEU A 29 9.58 6.26 -9.14
CA LEU A 29 10.53 6.57 -8.07
C LEU A 29 11.47 5.40 -7.73
N GLY A 30 11.23 4.21 -8.30
CA GLY A 30 12.05 3.03 -8.04
C GLY A 30 11.64 2.25 -6.78
N ALA A 31 10.40 2.42 -6.29
CA ALA A 31 9.89 1.54 -5.25
C ALA A 31 9.92 0.09 -5.74
N ALA A 32 10.32 -0.84 -4.88
CA ALA A 32 10.33 -2.27 -5.18
C ALA A 32 8.92 -2.86 -5.11
N ARG A 33 8.09 -2.37 -4.17
CA ARG A 33 6.72 -2.82 -3.95
C ARG A 33 5.84 -1.67 -3.45
N LEU A 34 4.56 -1.73 -3.80
CA LEU A 34 3.51 -0.85 -3.28
C LEU A 34 2.44 -1.70 -2.59
N PHE A 35 2.28 -1.51 -1.29
CA PHE A 35 1.31 -2.20 -0.46
C PHE A 35 0.08 -1.31 -0.25
N ILE A 36 -1.05 -1.72 -0.79
CA ILE A 36 -2.27 -0.91 -0.79
C ILE A 36 -3.34 -1.63 0.01
N CYS A 37 -3.90 -0.96 1.00
CA CYS A 37 -5.16 -1.33 1.60
C CYS A 37 -6.28 -0.52 0.94
N VAL A 38 -7.22 -1.19 0.28
CA VAL A 38 -8.39 -0.55 -0.33
C VAL A 38 -9.57 -0.64 0.62
N GLU A 39 -10.18 0.51 0.91
CA GLU A 39 -11.41 0.64 1.69
C GLU A 39 -12.56 1.14 0.80
N GLU A 40 -13.71 0.47 0.84
CA GLU A 40 -14.99 0.97 0.30
C GLU A 40 -15.05 1.30 -1.22
N THR A 41 -14.01 1.02 -2.00
CA THR A 41 -13.94 1.35 -3.44
C THR A 41 -13.48 0.16 -4.27
N PRO A 42 -14.42 -0.69 -4.73
CA PRO A 42 -14.12 -1.83 -5.59
C PRO A 42 -13.40 -1.45 -6.89
N GLU A 43 -13.63 -0.25 -7.44
CA GLU A 43 -12.98 0.16 -8.69
C GLU A 43 -11.46 0.32 -8.53
N ALA A 44 -10.99 0.65 -7.32
CA ALA A 44 -9.56 0.77 -7.03
C ALA A 44 -8.84 -0.59 -7.11
N VAL A 45 -9.56 -1.68 -6.84
CA VAL A 45 -9.04 -3.06 -6.92
C VAL A 45 -8.67 -3.41 -8.35
N ALA A 46 -9.58 -3.15 -9.29
CA ALA A 46 -9.36 -3.41 -10.72
C ALA A 46 -8.18 -2.60 -11.31
N ILE A 47 -7.85 -1.45 -10.72
CA ILE A 47 -6.66 -0.67 -11.09
C ILE A 47 -5.40 -1.35 -10.55
N CYS A 48 -5.40 -1.74 -9.28
CA CYS A 48 -4.25 -2.42 -8.66
C CYS A 48 -3.92 -3.76 -9.33
N GLU A 49 -4.93 -4.51 -9.76
CA GLU A 49 -4.77 -5.80 -10.47
C GLU A 49 -4.02 -5.68 -11.80
N GLN A 50 -3.93 -4.47 -12.38
CA GLN A 50 -3.13 -4.22 -13.59
C GLN A 50 -1.61 -4.20 -13.31
N TRP A 51 -1.20 -4.26 -12.04
CA TRP A 51 0.19 -4.16 -11.59
C TRP A 51 0.62 -5.33 -10.69
N PRO A 52 0.41 -6.60 -11.07
CA PRO A 52 0.56 -7.76 -10.17
C PRO A 52 1.99 -7.94 -9.60
N ASP A 53 3.00 -7.52 -10.36
CA ASP A 53 4.41 -7.63 -9.96
C ASP A 53 4.87 -6.49 -9.06
N PHE A 54 4.07 -5.44 -8.91
CA PHE A 54 4.45 -4.23 -8.18
C PHE A 54 3.52 -3.95 -7.00
N VAL A 55 2.23 -4.22 -7.16
CA VAL A 55 1.21 -3.93 -6.16
C VAL A 55 0.83 -5.20 -5.41
N SER A 56 0.79 -5.13 -4.08
CA SER A 56 0.09 -6.11 -3.25
C SER A 56 -1.11 -5.43 -2.59
N ILE A 57 -2.28 -6.06 -2.67
CA ILE A 57 -3.54 -5.48 -2.22
C ILE A 57 -3.99 -6.21 -0.95
N ARG A 58 -4.48 -5.43 0.01
CA ARG A 58 -5.36 -5.88 1.08
C ARG A 58 -6.69 -5.15 0.98
N HIS A 59 -7.74 -5.80 1.47
CA HIS A 59 -9.03 -5.17 1.66
C HIS A 59 -9.24 -4.91 3.14
N SER A 60 -9.79 -3.74 3.42
CA SER A 60 -10.31 -3.39 4.73
C SER A 60 -11.71 -2.83 4.56
N ASN A 61 -12.57 -3.05 5.54
CA ASN A 61 -13.91 -2.51 5.56
C ASN A 61 -14.15 -1.91 6.94
N ALA A 62 -14.39 -0.59 6.97
CA ALA A 62 -14.64 0.14 8.21
C ALA A 62 -15.88 -0.37 8.97
N GLN A 63 -16.78 -1.11 8.31
CA GLN A 63 -17.95 -1.72 8.92
C GLN A 63 -17.65 -2.99 9.72
N VAL A 64 -16.42 -3.52 9.66
CA VAL A 64 -16.03 -4.76 10.36
C VAL A 64 -15.88 -4.53 11.86
N ASN A 65 -15.47 -3.34 12.28
CA ASN A 65 -15.37 -2.98 13.69
C ASN A 65 -15.62 -1.47 13.89
N PRO A 66 -16.78 -1.06 14.44
CA PRO A 66 -17.13 0.35 14.62
C PRO A 66 -16.23 1.08 15.64
N TYR A 67 -15.37 0.36 16.37
CA TYR A 67 -14.39 0.93 17.29
C TYR A 67 -13.02 1.16 16.64
N GLU A 68 -12.76 0.62 15.45
CA GLU A 68 -11.50 0.85 14.75
C GLU A 68 -11.49 2.25 14.12
N THR A 69 -10.51 3.04 14.54
CA THR A 69 -10.17 4.31 13.92
C THR A 69 -9.42 4.08 12.62
N ILE A 70 -9.21 5.15 11.85
CA ILE A 70 -8.33 5.09 10.68
C ILE A 70 -6.90 4.70 11.06
N ILE A 71 -6.44 5.10 12.25
CA ILE A 71 -5.09 4.77 12.73
C ILE A 71 -4.97 3.27 13.00
N ASP A 72 -5.96 2.64 13.62
CA ASP A 72 -5.93 1.18 13.88
C ASP A 72 -5.82 0.40 12.57
N ARG A 73 -6.56 0.81 11.55
CA ARG A 73 -6.52 0.15 10.23
C ARG A 73 -5.20 0.41 9.49
N GLN A 74 -4.65 1.61 9.60
CA GLN A 74 -3.31 1.93 9.10
C GLN A 74 -2.24 1.08 9.81
N GLU A 75 -2.30 0.94 11.13
CA GLU A 75 -1.38 0.09 11.91
C GLU A 75 -1.43 -1.36 11.44
N VAL A 76 -2.63 -1.94 11.31
CA VAL A 76 -2.79 -3.31 10.82
C VAL A 76 -2.23 -3.44 9.40
N HIS A 77 -2.39 -2.43 8.53
CA HIS A 77 -1.82 -2.45 7.19
C HIS A 77 -0.30 -2.32 7.15
N VAL A 78 0.26 -1.41 7.94
CA VAL A 78 1.70 -1.22 8.05
C VAL A 78 2.38 -2.47 8.61
N ASN A 79 1.83 -3.07 9.66
CA ASN A 79 2.38 -4.30 10.25
C ASN A 79 2.37 -5.47 9.26
N TRP A 80 1.30 -5.63 8.49
CA TRP A 80 1.27 -6.62 7.41
C TRP A 80 2.32 -6.32 6.33
N SER A 81 2.45 -5.06 5.93
CA SER A 81 3.43 -4.62 4.93
C SER A 81 4.88 -4.83 5.39
N LEU A 82 5.16 -4.67 6.68
CA LEU A 82 6.47 -4.96 7.28
C LEU A 82 6.82 -6.45 7.16
N GLY A 83 5.88 -7.35 7.44
CA GLY A 83 6.08 -8.79 7.24
C GLY A 83 6.33 -9.16 5.78
N GLU A 84 5.64 -8.50 4.85
CA GLU A 84 5.90 -8.68 3.42
C GLU A 84 7.28 -8.13 2.99
N CYS A 85 7.70 -6.99 3.54
CA CYS A 85 9.05 -6.46 3.32
C CYS A 85 10.12 -7.46 3.79
N GLU A 86 9.97 -8.03 4.99
CA GLU A 86 10.88 -9.05 5.52
C GLU A 86 10.95 -10.27 4.58
N ARG A 87 9.79 -10.78 4.14
CA ARG A 87 9.69 -11.90 3.20
C ARG A 87 10.36 -11.62 1.86
N LEU A 88 10.30 -10.37 1.39
CA LEU A 88 10.83 -9.94 0.09
C LEU A 88 12.26 -9.38 0.15
N GLY A 89 12.85 -9.26 1.34
CA GLY A 89 14.17 -8.64 1.52
C GLY A 89 14.19 -7.14 1.22
N ILE A 90 13.09 -6.43 1.47
CA ILE A 90 12.98 -4.98 1.30
C ILE A 90 13.37 -4.30 2.62
N GLU A 91 14.36 -3.41 2.58
CA GLU A 91 14.97 -2.83 3.77
C GLU A 91 14.14 -1.69 4.37
N TRP A 92 13.51 -0.89 3.52
CA TRP A 92 12.79 0.33 3.94
C TRP A 92 11.31 0.26 3.60
N LEU A 93 10.46 0.58 4.55
CA LEU A 93 9.03 0.81 4.32
C LEU A 93 8.66 2.26 4.60
N LEU A 94 8.13 2.94 3.60
CA LEU A 94 7.58 4.29 3.72
C LEU A 94 6.06 4.19 3.88
N HIS A 95 5.53 4.59 5.04
CA HIS A 95 4.10 4.71 5.23
C HIS A 95 3.62 6.08 4.71
N CYS A 96 2.66 6.06 3.78
CA CYS A 96 1.94 7.24 3.32
C CYS A 96 0.50 7.14 3.83
N GLY A 97 0.19 7.92 4.87
CA GLY A 97 -1.19 8.15 5.26
C GLY A 97 -1.91 8.94 4.17
N ASP A 98 -3.06 8.44 3.73
CA ASP A 98 -4.04 9.19 2.94
C ASP A 98 -5.04 9.79 3.95
N ASP A 99 -5.41 11.06 3.79
CA ASP A 99 -6.37 11.79 4.63
C ASP A 99 -7.83 11.37 4.34
#